data_AF-M0EP95-F1
#
_entry.id   AF-M0EP95-F1
#
_cell.length_a   1.000
_cell.length_b   1.000
_cell.length_c   1.000
_cell.angle_alpha   90.00
_cell.angle_beta   90.00
_cell.angle_gamma   90.00
#
_symmetry.space_group_name_H-M   'P 1'
#
loop_
_entity.id
_entity.type
_entity.pdbx_description
1 polymer ?
#
loop_
_entity_poly.entity_id
_entity_poly.type
_entity_poly.pdbx_seq_one_letter_code
_entity_poly.pdbx_strand_id
1 'polypeptide(L)'
;MDTRTALLAAAAALLVASAVGAVAAPGAISDPRATDEPPGRIDVAGATVAPGDVRGETAELRLGTDLRHRGGTVENVTVRHRAIGAESGLLVDETTVEVGDVDFEGERTVNGTVTVEREGGYRIETVVFADGQRRQEQTTRVAGVAALTPDYADTQVGFTDGTVWPTVAVSVVEADNETATLSASVSVTNRGDEASEDVDLRLYLRQAESNVIAAEAAETVGTVRPGRTDTVTATVEVPAGYNYYVDAALFDDDVLVDETQGVANLNPRETITANETVRDVAFSVEDFERDDAGGEGGDGSDRAPTDGATGGSTPGFGPLVALVALVVAALTARRRR
;
A
#
# COMPACT_ATOMS: atom_id res chain seq x y z
N MET A 1 31.62 -65.36 73.69
CA MET A 1 31.43 -65.44 72.24
C MET A 1 32.80 -65.38 71.59
N ASP A 2 33.15 -66.41 70.81
CA ASP A 2 34.43 -66.45 70.11
C ASP A 2 34.57 -65.28 69.15
N THR A 3 35.77 -64.70 69.08
CA THR A 3 36.09 -63.55 68.20
C THR A 3 35.80 -63.84 66.73
N ARG A 4 35.86 -65.11 66.31
CA ARG A 4 35.42 -65.57 64.98
C ARG A 4 33.91 -65.42 64.76
N THR A 5 33.09 -65.75 65.76
CA THR A 5 31.62 -65.64 65.66
C THR A 5 31.19 -64.18 65.69
N ALA A 6 31.89 -63.32 66.43
CA ALA A 6 31.66 -61.89 66.44
C ALA A 6 32.00 -61.23 65.10
N LEU A 7 33.12 -61.62 64.47
CA LEU A 7 33.52 -61.12 63.14
C LEU A 7 32.56 -61.59 62.04
N LEU A 8 32.11 -62.84 62.08
CA LEU A 8 31.14 -63.36 61.11
C LEU A 8 29.76 -62.70 61.28
N ALA A 9 29.32 -62.47 62.51
CA ALA A 9 28.07 -61.75 62.78
C ALA A 9 28.14 -60.29 62.31
N ALA A 10 29.28 -59.62 62.52
CA ALA A 10 29.51 -58.27 62.04
C ALA A 10 29.53 -58.21 60.50
N ALA A 11 30.21 -59.14 59.84
CA ALA A 11 30.23 -59.23 58.38
C ALA A 11 28.85 -59.53 57.79
N ALA A 12 28.08 -60.43 58.42
CA ALA A 12 26.71 -60.73 58.01
C ALA A 12 25.78 -59.52 58.21
N ALA A 13 25.89 -58.82 59.34
CA ALA A 13 25.12 -57.60 59.59
C ALA A 13 25.47 -56.49 58.58
N LEU A 14 26.73 -56.37 58.19
CA LEU A 14 27.18 -55.39 57.19
C LEU A 14 26.68 -55.74 55.78
N LEU A 15 26.67 -57.03 55.42
CA LEU A 15 26.08 -57.50 54.17
C LEU A 15 24.57 -57.26 54.13
N VAL A 16 23.84 -57.56 55.21
CA VAL A 16 22.40 -57.28 55.29
C VAL A 16 22.14 -55.78 55.25
N ALA A 17 22.92 -54.97 55.96
CA ALA A 17 22.80 -53.50 55.91
C ALA A 17 23.06 -52.94 54.50
N SER A 18 24.06 -53.48 53.79
CA SER A 18 24.37 -53.07 52.42
C SER A 18 23.29 -53.50 51.42
N ALA A 19 22.71 -54.69 51.58
CA ALA A 19 21.63 -55.18 50.74
C ALA A 19 20.32 -54.40 50.98
N VAL A 20 20.00 -54.07 52.24
CA VAL A 20 18.84 -53.25 52.60
C VAL A 20 19.03 -51.81 52.13
N GLY A 21 20.25 -51.27 52.20
CA GLY A 21 20.58 -49.94 51.65
C GLY A 21 20.36 -49.84 50.14
N ALA A 22 20.69 -50.90 49.39
CA ALA A 22 20.47 -50.95 47.94
C ALA A 22 18.98 -51.03 47.56
N VAL A 23 18.13 -51.62 48.40
CA VAL A 23 16.67 -51.73 48.16
C VAL A 23 15.91 -50.48 48.63
N ALA A 24 16.41 -49.78 49.65
CA ALA A 24 15.75 -48.61 50.23
C ALA A 24 15.94 -47.30 49.43
N ALA A 25 16.83 -47.29 48.42
CA ALA A 25 17.09 -46.13 47.58
C ALA A 25 17.28 -46.52 46.09
N PRO A 26 16.20 -46.90 45.38
CA PRO A 26 16.26 -47.28 43.97
C PRO A 26 16.72 -46.15 43.01
N GLY A 27 17.04 -44.95 43.53
CA GLY A 27 17.59 -43.81 42.77
C GLY A 27 19.06 -43.47 43.08
N ALA A 28 19.78 -44.26 43.90
CA ALA A 28 21.17 -43.94 44.27
C ALA A 28 22.23 -44.51 43.30
N ILE A 29 21.81 -45.28 42.28
CA ILE A 29 22.69 -45.78 41.21
C ILE A 29 22.32 -45.03 39.93
N SER A 30 22.97 -43.90 39.68
CA SER A 30 22.98 -43.27 38.36
C SER A 30 23.71 -44.19 37.39
N ASP A 31 23.07 -44.59 36.29
CA ASP A 31 23.71 -45.42 35.26
C ASP A 31 24.84 -44.61 34.60
N PRO A 32 26.13 -45.02 34.74
CA PRO A 32 27.23 -44.30 34.11
C PRO A 32 27.23 -44.40 32.57
N ARG A 33 26.28 -45.12 31.97
CA ARG A 33 26.03 -45.16 30.52
C ARG A 33 24.87 -44.29 30.06
N ALA A 34 24.08 -43.70 30.97
CA ALA A 34 23.15 -42.66 30.61
C ALA A 34 23.98 -41.41 30.27
N THR A 35 24.13 -41.11 28.98
CA THR A 35 24.55 -39.78 28.58
C THR A 35 23.45 -38.82 29.02
N ASP A 36 23.71 -38.06 30.09
CA ASP A 36 22.88 -36.91 30.42
C ASP A 36 22.80 -36.04 29.17
N GLU A 37 21.60 -35.92 28.60
CA GLU A 37 21.40 -35.05 27.44
C GLU A 37 21.77 -33.63 27.88
N PRO A 38 22.66 -32.93 27.14
CA PRO A 38 23.05 -31.57 27.50
C PRO A 38 21.82 -30.68 27.67
N PRO A 39 21.81 -29.73 28.61
CA PRO A 39 20.66 -28.86 28.81
C PRO A 39 20.30 -28.13 27.51
N GLY A 40 19.00 -27.98 27.27
CA GLY A 40 18.47 -27.28 26.12
C GLY A 40 18.97 -25.86 26.03
N ARG A 41 19.40 -25.47 24.83
CA ARG A 41 19.79 -24.11 24.48
C ARG A 41 19.04 -23.67 23.24
N ILE A 42 18.51 -22.46 23.32
CA ILE A 42 17.87 -21.78 22.21
C ILE A 42 18.62 -20.48 21.92
N ASP A 43 19.03 -20.31 20.68
CA ASP A 43 19.64 -19.09 20.17
C ASP A 43 18.81 -18.53 19.00
N VAL A 44 18.95 -17.24 18.70
CA VAL A 44 18.52 -16.61 17.46
C VAL A 44 19.68 -16.67 16.47
N ALA A 45 19.47 -17.39 15.36
CA ALA A 45 20.43 -17.52 14.28
C ALA A 45 20.31 -16.38 13.26
N GLY A 46 19.10 -15.87 13.07
CA GLY A 46 18.79 -14.87 12.06
C GLY A 46 17.48 -14.14 12.35
N ALA A 47 17.35 -12.95 11.76
CA ALA A 47 16.10 -12.21 11.73
C ALA A 47 15.92 -11.59 10.34
N THR A 48 14.73 -11.72 9.79
CA THR A 48 14.31 -11.15 8.50
C THR A 48 13.14 -10.22 8.73
N VAL A 49 13.10 -9.12 7.97
CA VAL A 49 11.95 -8.21 7.91
C VAL A 49 11.57 -8.07 6.44
N ALA A 50 10.29 -8.27 6.14
CA ALA A 50 9.72 -8.08 4.82
C ALA A 50 8.46 -7.21 4.91
N PRO A 51 8.13 -6.43 3.87
CA PRO A 51 6.83 -5.77 3.81
C PRO A 51 5.71 -6.82 3.75
N GLY A 52 4.62 -6.55 4.47
CA GLY A 52 3.32 -7.19 4.27
C GLY A 52 2.39 -6.25 3.51
N ASP A 53 1.13 -6.20 3.92
CA ASP A 53 0.12 -5.32 3.32
C ASP A 53 0.47 -3.85 3.56
N VAL A 54 0.38 -3.02 2.51
CA VAL A 54 0.76 -1.61 2.56
C VAL A 54 -0.45 -0.75 2.25
N ARG A 55 -0.84 0.10 3.20
CA ARG A 55 -1.95 1.05 3.07
C ARG A 55 -1.46 2.48 2.91
N GLY A 56 -2.41 3.39 2.69
CA GLY A 56 -2.19 4.82 2.49
C GLY A 56 -1.51 5.56 3.65
N GLU A 57 -1.53 5.01 4.87
CA GLU A 57 -0.89 5.62 6.05
C GLU A 57 -0.09 4.62 6.90
N THR A 58 -0.24 3.31 6.66
CA THR A 58 0.36 2.25 7.48
C THR A 58 0.96 1.16 6.63
N ALA A 59 1.99 0.48 7.13
CA ALA A 59 2.57 -0.70 6.51
C ALA A 59 2.67 -1.83 7.54
N GLU A 60 2.34 -3.05 7.10
CA GLU A 60 2.64 -4.26 7.83
C GLU A 60 4.12 -4.64 7.64
N LEU A 61 4.81 -5.01 8.73
CA LEU A 61 6.14 -5.59 8.69
C LEU A 61 6.06 -7.05 9.15
N ARG A 62 6.33 -7.97 8.23
CA ARG A 62 6.43 -9.41 8.50
C ARG A 62 7.82 -9.73 9.03
N LEU A 63 7.87 -10.34 10.20
CA LEU A 63 9.08 -10.60 10.98
C LEU A 63 9.34 -12.11 11.03
N GLY A 64 10.46 -12.56 10.47
CA GLY A 64 10.92 -13.93 10.60
C GLY A 64 12.07 -14.00 11.60
N THR A 65 11.96 -14.85 12.63
CA THR A 65 13.04 -15.09 13.60
C THR A 65 13.47 -16.55 13.56
N ASP A 66 14.71 -16.78 13.15
CA ASP A 66 15.27 -18.13 13.05
C ASP A 66 15.77 -18.58 14.41
N LEU A 67 15.02 -19.46 15.05
CA LEU A 67 15.38 -20.08 16.32
C LEU A 67 16.23 -21.31 16.07
N ARG A 68 17.41 -21.37 16.67
CA ARG A 68 18.30 -22.53 16.65
C ARG A 68 18.26 -23.25 17.98
N HIS A 69 17.98 -24.54 17.96
CA HIS A 69 17.93 -25.38 19.16
C HIS A 69 19.07 -26.40 19.20
N ARG A 70 19.63 -26.63 20.40
CA ARG A 70 20.61 -27.70 20.68
C ARG A 70 20.44 -28.22 22.11
N GLY A 71 20.61 -29.53 22.29
CA GLY A 71 20.48 -30.19 23.60
C GLY A 71 19.06 -30.71 23.82
N GLY A 72 18.68 -30.91 25.09
CA GLY A 72 17.34 -31.35 25.47
C GLY A 72 16.28 -30.25 25.29
N THR A 73 15.00 -30.59 25.48
CA THR A 73 13.87 -29.69 25.26
C THR A 73 13.97 -28.37 26.04
N VAL A 74 13.60 -27.26 25.37
CA VAL A 74 13.40 -25.95 26.01
C VAL A 74 11.90 -25.66 26.09
N GLU A 75 11.37 -25.55 27.31
CA GLU A 75 9.94 -25.41 27.56
C GLU A 75 9.47 -23.95 27.48
N ASN A 76 8.17 -23.76 27.18
CA ASN A 76 7.47 -22.48 27.26
C ASN A 76 8.17 -21.33 26.50
N VAL A 77 8.60 -21.61 25.26
CA VAL A 77 9.26 -20.60 24.43
C VAL A 77 8.24 -19.62 23.87
N THR A 78 8.54 -18.33 24.01
CA THR A 78 7.78 -17.24 23.37
C THR A 78 8.74 -16.26 22.71
N VAL A 79 8.33 -15.70 21.57
CA VAL A 79 9.07 -14.69 20.84
C VAL A 79 8.24 -13.42 20.82
N ARG A 80 8.80 -12.32 21.32
CA ARG A 80 8.14 -11.00 21.32
C ARG A 80 8.86 -10.05 20.39
N HIS A 81 8.10 -9.39 19.51
CA HIS A 81 8.58 -8.35 18.62
C HIS A 81 7.98 -7.01 19.01
N ARG A 82 8.82 -5.97 19.07
CA ARG A 82 8.40 -4.60 19.35
C ARG A 82 8.89 -3.68 18.25
N ALA A 83 7.97 -2.93 17.64
CA ALA A 83 8.30 -1.85 16.73
C ALA A 83 8.41 -0.53 17.50
N ILE A 84 9.58 0.10 17.46
CA ILE A 84 9.85 1.36 18.14
C ILE A 84 10.21 2.42 17.10
N GLY A 85 9.55 3.57 17.13
CA GLY A 85 9.87 4.68 16.23
C GLY A 85 11.33 5.11 16.39
N ALA A 86 12.09 5.17 15.30
CA ALA A 86 13.52 5.48 15.36
C ALA A 86 13.77 6.92 15.82
N GLU A 87 12.86 7.84 15.50
CA GLU A 87 12.92 9.26 15.86
C GLU A 87 12.28 9.54 17.22
N SER A 88 11.08 9.01 17.47
CA SER A 88 10.34 9.25 18.71
C SER A 88 10.84 8.42 19.89
N GLY A 89 11.43 7.25 19.63
CA GLY A 89 11.79 6.27 20.65
C GLY A 89 10.59 5.60 21.32
N LEU A 90 9.37 5.83 20.82
CA LEU A 90 8.13 5.31 21.39
C LEU A 90 7.80 3.94 20.81
N LEU A 91 7.19 3.08 21.62
CA LEU A 91 6.60 1.82 21.15
C LEU A 91 5.41 2.16 20.26
N VAL A 92 5.45 1.67 19.03
CA VAL A 92 4.40 1.86 18.02
C VAL A 92 3.48 0.65 18.03
N ASP A 93 4.06 -0.55 18.00
CA ASP A 93 3.31 -1.80 18.01
C ASP A 93 4.12 -2.96 18.62
N GLU A 94 3.44 -3.98 19.11
CA GLU A 94 4.04 -5.18 19.72
C GLU A 94 3.22 -6.43 19.39
N THR A 95 3.92 -7.51 19.04
CA THR A 95 3.32 -8.84 18.90
C THR A 95 4.10 -9.87 19.71
N THR A 96 3.42 -10.90 20.21
CA THR A 96 4.03 -12.04 20.91
C THR A 96 3.53 -13.33 20.28
N VAL A 97 4.48 -14.19 19.90
CA VAL A 97 4.23 -15.49 19.29
C VAL A 97 4.58 -16.58 20.30
N GLU A 98 3.61 -17.44 20.60
CA GLU A 98 3.82 -18.62 21.44
C GLU A 98 4.39 -19.76 20.59
N VAL A 99 5.61 -20.19 20.92
CA VAL A 99 6.29 -21.30 20.22
C VAL A 99 6.04 -22.62 20.94
N GLY A 100 5.89 -22.59 22.26
CA GLY A 100 5.70 -23.77 23.10
C GLY A 100 7.02 -24.48 23.38
N ASP A 101 6.97 -25.81 23.46
CA ASP A 101 8.16 -26.61 23.73
C ASP A 101 8.99 -26.80 22.47
N VAL A 102 10.29 -26.55 22.58
CA VAL A 102 11.25 -26.60 21.48
C VAL A 102 12.18 -27.80 21.67
N ASP A 103 12.04 -28.79 20.80
CA ASP A 103 12.83 -30.02 20.77
C ASP A 103 13.39 -30.34 19.36
N PHE A 104 13.17 -29.47 18.37
CA PHE A 104 13.60 -29.69 17.00
C PHE A 104 15.14 -29.63 16.89
N GLU A 105 15.71 -30.42 15.98
CA GLU A 105 17.12 -30.30 15.64
C GLU A 105 17.32 -29.22 14.57
N GLY A 106 18.28 -28.31 14.78
CA GLY A 106 18.66 -27.30 13.80
C GLY A 106 17.96 -25.96 13.98
N GLU A 107 17.49 -25.36 12.89
CA GLU A 107 16.92 -24.01 12.84
C GLU A 107 15.47 -24.05 12.34
N ARG A 108 14.58 -23.28 12.98
CA ARG A 108 13.19 -23.09 12.57
C ARG A 108 12.81 -21.61 12.67
N THR A 109 12.20 -21.10 11.60
CA THR A 109 11.68 -19.74 11.56
C THR A 109 10.35 -19.64 12.30
N VAL A 110 10.25 -18.67 13.21
CA VAL A 110 9.02 -18.23 13.86
C VAL A 110 8.61 -16.90 13.24
N ASN A 111 7.39 -16.84 12.72
CA ASN A 111 6.87 -15.66 12.05
C ASN A 111 5.99 -14.84 13.00
N GLY A 112 6.13 -13.53 12.96
CA GLY A 112 5.26 -12.57 13.61
C GLY A 112 5.05 -11.34 12.72
N THR A 113 4.14 -10.47 13.12
CA THR A 113 3.76 -9.29 12.35
C THR A 113 3.57 -8.10 13.27
N VAL A 114 4.02 -6.93 12.83
CA VAL A 114 3.74 -5.64 13.47
C VAL A 114 3.25 -4.62 12.44
N THR A 115 2.38 -3.71 12.84
CA THR A 115 1.89 -2.62 11.99
C THR A 115 2.51 -1.30 12.41
N VAL A 116 3.01 -0.54 11.43
CA VAL A 116 3.66 0.76 11.66
C VAL A 116 3.10 1.81 10.72
N GLU A 117 3.31 3.09 11.03
CA GLU A 117 2.99 4.17 10.10
C GLU A 117 3.91 4.08 8.86
N ARG A 118 3.39 4.41 7.67
CA ARG A 118 4.16 4.42 6.42
C ARG A 118 5.01 5.68 6.30
N GLU A 119 5.75 5.98 7.36
CA GLU A 119 6.64 7.13 7.49
C GLU A 119 7.87 6.76 8.32
N GLY A 120 8.96 7.51 8.15
CA GLY A 120 10.12 7.45 9.04
C GLY A 120 10.88 6.13 9.01
N GLY A 121 11.48 5.80 10.15
CA GLY A 121 12.20 4.55 10.37
C GLY A 121 11.84 3.91 11.71
N TYR A 122 12.13 2.61 11.83
CA TYR A 122 11.77 1.81 12.99
C TYR A 122 12.95 0.96 13.49
N ARG A 123 12.98 0.76 14.80
CA ARG A 123 13.82 -0.23 15.48
C ARG A 123 12.93 -1.37 15.93
N ILE A 124 13.15 -2.54 15.34
CA ILE A 124 12.47 -3.77 15.73
C ILE A 124 13.33 -4.46 16.80
N GLU A 125 12.76 -4.65 17.98
CA GLU A 125 13.38 -5.40 19.07
C GLU A 125 12.70 -6.76 19.21
N THR A 126 13.46 -7.83 18.97
CA THR A 126 13.01 -9.21 19.13
C THR A 126 13.60 -9.78 20.40
N VAL A 127 12.74 -10.33 21.27
CA VAL A 127 13.14 -10.92 22.54
C VAL A 127 12.59 -12.34 22.63
N VAL A 128 13.47 -13.31 22.86
CA VAL A 128 13.10 -14.71 23.08
C VAL A 128 13.05 -14.97 24.58
N PHE A 129 11.93 -15.50 25.05
CA PHE A 129 11.76 -15.96 26.43
C PHE A 129 11.61 -17.48 26.45
N ALA A 130 12.09 -18.10 27.52
CA ALA A 130 11.78 -19.47 27.89
C ALA A 130 11.51 -19.51 29.40
N ASP A 131 10.41 -20.11 29.81
CA ASP A 131 9.87 -20.08 31.19
C ASP A 131 9.74 -18.65 31.75
N GLY A 132 9.34 -17.70 30.91
CA GLY A 132 9.20 -16.28 31.28
C GLY A 132 10.52 -15.54 31.51
N GLN A 133 11.67 -16.20 31.32
CA GLN A 133 12.99 -15.58 31.43
C GLN A 133 13.53 -15.19 30.06
N ARG A 134 14.02 -13.96 29.92
CA ARG A 134 14.69 -13.51 28.70
C ARG A 134 15.93 -14.35 28.45
N ARG A 135 15.99 -15.02 27.29
CA ARG A 135 17.13 -15.82 26.85
C ARG A 135 18.00 -15.06 25.86
N GLN A 136 17.39 -14.38 24.91
CA GLN A 136 18.09 -13.62 23.88
C GLN A 136 17.33 -12.37 23.46
N GLU A 137 18.08 -11.39 22.95
CA GLU A 137 17.57 -10.15 22.40
C GLU A 137 18.33 -9.81 21.11
N GLN A 138 17.59 -9.38 20.09
CA GLN A 138 18.13 -8.91 18.82
C GLN A 138 17.44 -7.63 18.40
N THR A 139 18.18 -6.76 17.71
CA THR A 139 17.67 -5.50 17.19
C THR A 139 17.90 -5.41 15.69
N THR A 140 16.84 -5.11 14.95
CA THR A 140 16.87 -4.83 13.51
C THR A 140 16.42 -3.40 13.25
N ARG A 141 17.09 -2.68 12.36
CA ARG A 141 16.68 -1.33 11.95
C ARG A 141 16.04 -1.39 10.58
N VAL A 142 14.89 -0.74 10.44
CA VAL A 142 14.14 -0.61 9.20
C VAL A 142 14.08 0.88 8.87
N ALA A 143 14.38 1.22 7.62
CA ALA A 143 14.35 2.58 7.13
C ALA A 143 13.67 2.60 5.76
N GLY A 144 13.11 3.75 5.38
CA GLY A 144 12.49 3.92 4.07
C GLY A 144 11.09 3.30 3.96
N VAL A 145 10.38 3.15 5.08
CA VAL A 145 8.99 2.62 5.06
C VAL A 145 8.07 3.52 4.22
N ALA A 146 8.34 4.83 4.20
CA ALA A 146 7.65 5.81 3.36
C ALA A 146 7.74 5.52 1.84
N ALA A 147 8.74 4.76 1.41
CA ALA A 147 8.94 4.40 0.01
C ALA A 147 8.19 3.12 -0.41
N LEU A 148 7.50 2.44 0.53
CA LEU A 148 6.62 1.34 0.19
C LEU A 148 5.42 1.89 -0.59
N THR A 149 5.12 1.27 -1.72
CA THR A 149 3.94 1.58 -2.53
C THR A 149 2.73 0.92 -1.85
N PRO A 150 1.66 1.67 -1.54
CA PRO A 150 0.41 1.06 -1.11
C PRO A 150 -0.13 0.09 -2.14
N ASP A 151 -0.82 -0.95 -1.69
CA ASP A 151 -1.31 -2.04 -2.56
C ASP A 151 -2.18 -1.47 -3.71
N TYR A 152 -3.07 -0.51 -3.41
CA TYR A 152 -3.90 0.20 -4.40
C TYR A 152 -3.11 1.02 -5.43
N ALA A 153 -1.88 1.41 -5.11
CA ALA A 153 -1.01 2.18 -5.99
C ALA A 153 -0.03 1.29 -6.76
N ASP A 154 0.01 -0.02 -6.44
CA ASP A 154 0.79 -1.03 -7.15
C ASP A 154 -0.07 -1.83 -8.15
N THR A 155 -1.37 -1.52 -8.24
CA THR A 155 -2.22 -2.10 -9.26
C THR A 155 -1.72 -1.72 -10.65
N GLN A 156 -1.38 -2.75 -11.43
CA GLN A 156 -0.89 -2.62 -12.80
C GLN A 156 -2.00 -2.89 -13.83
N VAL A 157 -3.24 -2.95 -13.34
CA VAL A 157 -4.46 -3.04 -14.13
C VAL A 157 -4.87 -1.64 -14.56
N GLY A 158 -5.05 -1.44 -15.86
CA GLY A 158 -5.56 -0.19 -16.40
C GLY A 158 -6.26 -0.41 -17.73
N PHE A 159 -6.92 0.62 -18.25
CA PHE A 159 -7.59 0.55 -19.54
C PHE A 159 -6.60 0.21 -20.66
N THR A 160 -7.00 -0.62 -21.62
CA THR A 160 -6.12 -1.03 -22.72
C THR A 160 -5.80 0.16 -23.64
N ASP A 161 -4.52 0.47 -23.84
CA ASP A 161 -4.08 1.41 -24.87
C ASP A 161 -4.09 0.71 -26.24
N GLY A 162 -5.13 0.95 -27.04
CA GLY A 162 -5.31 0.32 -28.34
C GLY A 162 -5.63 1.33 -29.44
N THR A 163 -4.86 1.32 -30.52
CA THR A 163 -5.17 2.14 -31.72
C THR A 163 -6.13 1.42 -32.67
N VAL A 164 -6.19 0.09 -32.60
CA VAL A 164 -6.98 -0.76 -33.52
C VAL A 164 -8.27 -1.25 -32.85
N TRP A 165 -8.17 -1.72 -31.62
CA TRP A 165 -9.33 -2.10 -30.82
C TRP A 165 -9.66 -0.93 -29.88
N PRO A 166 -10.88 -0.38 -29.95
CA PRO A 166 -11.26 0.72 -29.07
C PRO A 166 -11.30 0.23 -27.63
N THR A 167 -10.69 1.01 -26.73
CA THR A 167 -10.70 0.77 -25.29
C THR A 167 -12.13 0.71 -24.73
N VAL A 168 -12.99 1.58 -25.23
CA VAL A 168 -14.43 1.61 -24.93
C VAL A 168 -15.18 1.45 -26.25
N ALA A 169 -15.88 0.33 -26.39
CA ALA A 169 -16.78 0.06 -27.51
C ALA A 169 -18.23 0.16 -27.06
N VAL A 170 -19.03 0.96 -27.74
CA VAL A 170 -20.46 1.11 -27.41
C VAL A 170 -21.30 0.57 -28.55
N SER A 171 -22.32 -0.21 -28.21
CA SER A 171 -23.35 -0.69 -29.14
C SER A 171 -24.74 -0.41 -28.59
N VAL A 172 -25.71 -0.24 -29.49
CA VAL A 172 -27.12 -0.11 -29.11
C VAL A 172 -27.73 -1.50 -29.07
N VAL A 173 -28.26 -1.90 -27.92
CA VAL A 173 -28.97 -3.17 -27.74
C VAL A 173 -30.43 -3.02 -28.18
N GLU A 174 -31.07 -1.95 -27.70
CA GLU A 174 -32.46 -1.62 -27.96
C GLU A 174 -32.60 -0.09 -27.96
N ALA A 175 -33.52 0.44 -28.77
CA ALA A 175 -33.84 1.86 -28.75
C ALA A 175 -35.29 2.09 -29.20
N ASP A 176 -35.94 3.04 -28.54
CA ASP A 176 -37.22 3.58 -28.94
C ASP A 176 -37.16 5.13 -29.05
N ASN A 177 -38.31 5.79 -28.97
CA ASN A 177 -38.38 7.26 -29.13
C ASN A 177 -38.00 8.02 -27.85
N GLU A 178 -37.96 7.35 -26.70
CA GLU A 178 -37.73 7.94 -25.38
C GLU A 178 -36.38 7.52 -24.82
N THR A 179 -36.02 6.23 -24.93
CA THR A 179 -34.77 5.69 -24.37
C THR A 179 -33.98 4.82 -25.37
N ALA A 180 -32.69 4.67 -25.08
CA ALA A 180 -31.78 3.77 -25.75
C ALA A 180 -30.97 2.98 -24.71
N THR A 181 -31.01 1.66 -24.83
CA THR A 181 -30.21 0.73 -24.04
C THR A 181 -28.89 0.49 -24.75
N LEU A 182 -27.81 0.91 -24.11
CA LEU A 182 -26.45 0.79 -24.61
C LEU A 182 -25.72 -0.36 -23.91
N SER A 183 -24.94 -1.10 -24.67
CA SER A 183 -23.95 -2.04 -24.15
C SER A 183 -22.57 -1.45 -24.38
N ALA A 184 -21.86 -1.16 -23.28
CA ALA A 184 -20.52 -0.64 -23.27
C ALA A 184 -19.55 -1.77 -22.89
N SER A 185 -18.71 -2.18 -23.84
CA SER A 185 -17.62 -3.12 -23.63
C SER A 185 -16.31 -2.35 -23.42
N VAL A 186 -15.66 -2.62 -22.30
CA VAL A 186 -14.46 -1.92 -21.87
C VAL A 186 -13.30 -2.92 -21.73
N SER A 187 -12.20 -2.64 -22.42
CA SER A 187 -11.00 -3.48 -22.40
C SER A 187 -10.03 -3.00 -21.33
N VAL A 188 -9.61 -3.93 -20.47
CA VAL A 188 -8.73 -3.69 -19.34
C VAL A 188 -7.54 -4.64 -19.42
N THR A 189 -6.32 -4.13 -19.27
CA THR A 189 -5.08 -4.90 -19.36
C THR A 189 -4.33 -4.88 -18.05
N ASN A 190 -3.97 -6.06 -17.55
CA ASN A 190 -2.96 -6.20 -16.51
C ASN A 190 -1.56 -6.12 -17.15
N ARG A 191 -0.85 -5.03 -16.87
CA ARG A 191 0.51 -4.76 -17.36
C ARG A 191 1.60 -5.31 -16.42
N GLY A 192 1.22 -5.87 -15.28
CA GLY A 192 2.13 -6.41 -14.30
C GLY A 192 2.50 -7.88 -14.51
N ASP A 193 3.39 -8.34 -13.64
CA ASP A 193 3.97 -9.69 -13.66
C ASP A 193 3.18 -10.71 -12.81
N GLU A 194 2.22 -10.25 -12.00
CA GLU A 194 1.36 -11.07 -11.14
C GLU A 194 -0.12 -10.97 -11.56
N ALA A 195 -0.94 -11.94 -11.16
CA ALA A 195 -2.38 -11.86 -11.42
C ALA A 195 -2.96 -10.70 -10.60
N SER A 196 -3.89 -9.94 -11.18
CA SER A 196 -4.50 -8.84 -10.48
C SER A 196 -5.51 -9.31 -9.44
N GLU A 197 -5.75 -8.46 -8.45
CA GLU A 197 -6.97 -8.53 -7.66
C GLU A 197 -8.18 -8.04 -8.50
N ASP A 198 -9.37 -8.17 -7.94
CA ASP A 198 -10.59 -7.67 -8.55
C ASP A 198 -10.66 -6.14 -8.38
N VAL A 199 -11.01 -5.40 -9.43
CA VAL A 199 -11.13 -3.93 -9.39
C VAL A 199 -12.51 -3.48 -9.85
N ASP A 200 -13.00 -2.36 -9.35
CA ASP A 200 -14.32 -1.82 -9.69
C ASP A 200 -14.26 -0.95 -10.94
N LEU A 201 -15.09 -1.25 -11.93
CA LEU A 201 -15.34 -0.41 -13.09
C LEU A 201 -16.59 0.43 -12.85
N ARG A 202 -16.46 1.76 -12.94
CA ARG A 202 -17.59 2.70 -12.92
C ARG A 202 -17.70 3.41 -14.25
N LEU A 203 -18.91 3.52 -14.77
CA LEU A 203 -19.25 4.20 -16.00
C LEU A 203 -20.23 5.34 -15.73
N TYR A 204 -19.95 6.50 -16.32
CA TYR A 204 -20.85 7.65 -16.34
C TYR A 204 -21.15 8.05 -17.78
N LEU A 205 -22.43 8.17 -18.10
CA LEU A 205 -22.88 8.59 -19.43
C LEU A 205 -23.32 10.04 -19.34
N ARG A 206 -22.46 10.93 -19.79
CA ARG A 206 -22.65 12.38 -19.73
C ARG A 206 -23.16 12.90 -21.06
N GLN A 207 -24.34 13.51 -21.06
CA GLN A 207 -24.96 14.07 -22.26
C GLN A 207 -24.12 15.23 -22.78
N ALA A 208 -23.72 15.17 -24.05
CA ALA A 208 -22.63 15.98 -24.58
C ALA A 208 -22.93 17.49 -24.64
N GLU A 209 -24.20 17.87 -24.79
CA GLU A 209 -24.61 19.28 -24.91
C GLU A 209 -24.75 19.97 -23.55
N SER A 210 -25.34 19.29 -22.57
CA SER A 210 -25.63 19.84 -21.24
C SER A 210 -24.60 19.48 -20.17
N ASN A 211 -23.71 18.53 -20.45
CA ASN A 211 -22.76 17.95 -19.50
C ASN A 211 -23.40 17.31 -18.26
N VAL A 212 -24.70 16.98 -18.32
CA VAL A 212 -25.40 16.28 -17.24
C VAL A 212 -25.18 14.77 -17.37
N ILE A 213 -24.88 14.11 -16.25
CA ILE A 213 -24.84 12.64 -16.18
C ILE A 213 -26.28 12.14 -16.34
N ALA A 214 -26.54 11.44 -17.44
CA ALA A 214 -27.83 10.87 -17.75
C ALA A 214 -28.01 9.47 -17.15
N ALA A 215 -26.92 8.72 -16.99
CA ALA A 215 -26.93 7.40 -16.40
C ALA A 215 -25.56 6.99 -15.86
N GLU A 216 -25.55 6.01 -14.96
CA GLU A 216 -24.36 5.40 -14.40
C GLU A 216 -24.50 3.86 -14.39
N ALA A 217 -23.37 3.17 -14.45
CA ALA A 217 -23.29 1.72 -14.28
C ALA A 217 -22.01 1.34 -13.54
N ALA A 218 -22.04 0.24 -12.79
CA ALA A 218 -20.89 -0.29 -12.10
C ALA A 218 -20.79 -1.80 -12.31
N GLU A 219 -19.58 -2.29 -12.55
CA GLU A 219 -19.25 -3.70 -12.74
C GLU A 219 -17.92 -4.00 -12.04
N THR A 220 -17.64 -5.28 -11.78
CA THR A 220 -16.34 -5.70 -11.25
C THR A 220 -15.51 -6.32 -12.37
N VAL A 221 -14.29 -5.83 -12.55
CA VAL A 221 -13.26 -6.50 -13.34
C VAL A 221 -12.65 -7.58 -12.46
N GLY A 222 -12.90 -8.84 -12.78
CA GLY A 222 -12.30 -9.94 -12.05
C GLY A 222 -10.80 -10.06 -12.29
N THR A 223 -10.16 -10.97 -11.55
CA THR A 223 -8.74 -11.33 -11.70
C THR A 223 -8.27 -11.45 -13.16
N VAL A 224 -7.38 -10.54 -13.56
CA VAL A 224 -6.74 -10.54 -14.89
C VAL A 224 -5.32 -11.07 -14.76
N ARG A 225 -4.98 -12.11 -15.55
CA ARG A 225 -3.63 -12.70 -15.54
C ARG A 225 -2.55 -11.73 -16.07
N PRO A 226 -1.27 -11.92 -15.70
CA PRO A 226 -0.16 -11.11 -16.19
C PRO A 226 -0.14 -10.97 -17.71
N GLY A 227 0.00 -9.74 -18.21
CA GLY A 227 0.07 -9.41 -19.63
C GLY A 227 -1.17 -9.77 -20.44
N ARG A 228 -2.33 -9.98 -19.79
CA ARG A 228 -3.60 -10.28 -20.47
C ARG A 228 -4.53 -9.08 -20.45
N THR A 229 -5.38 -9.05 -21.47
CA THR A 229 -6.52 -8.14 -21.58
C THR A 229 -7.78 -8.92 -21.29
N ASP A 230 -8.65 -8.36 -20.45
CA ASP A 230 -10.02 -8.80 -20.27
C ASP A 230 -10.99 -7.77 -20.84
N THR A 231 -12.25 -8.16 -21.05
CA THR A 231 -13.30 -7.27 -21.55
C THR A 231 -14.54 -7.38 -20.69
N VAL A 232 -14.85 -6.31 -19.98
CA VAL A 232 -16.04 -6.20 -19.13
C VAL A 232 -17.13 -5.49 -19.92
N THR A 233 -18.36 -5.96 -19.81
CA THR A 233 -19.50 -5.36 -20.51
C THR A 233 -20.55 -4.91 -19.51
N ALA A 234 -20.91 -3.64 -19.57
CA ALA A 234 -21.99 -3.06 -18.79
C ALA A 234 -23.16 -2.69 -19.72
N THR A 235 -24.38 -2.77 -19.20
CA THR A 235 -25.58 -2.30 -19.91
C THR A 235 -26.18 -1.12 -19.19
N VAL A 236 -26.54 -0.08 -19.93
CA VAL A 236 -27.03 1.18 -19.37
C VAL A 236 -28.11 1.80 -20.26
N GLU A 237 -29.15 2.36 -19.66
CA GLU A 237 -30.24 3.02 -20.37
C GLU A 237 -30.05 4.55 -20.30
N VAL A 238 -30.17 5.22 -21.44
CA VAL A 238 -30.08 6.68 -21.56
C VAL A 238 -31.22 7.24 -22.39
N PRO A 239 -31.56 8.54 -22.27
CA PRO A 239 -32.50 9.18 -23.19
C PRO A 239 -32.07 9.05 -24.67
N ALA A 240 -33.02 8.73 -25.54
CA ALA A 240 -32.77 8.54 -26.96
C ALA A 240 -32.45 9.87 -27.68
N GLY A 241 -31.68 9.78 -28.78
CA GLY A 241 -31.46 10.89 -29.71
C GLY A 241 -30.36 11.90 -29.33
N TYR A 242 -29.61 11.66 -28.25
CA TYR A 242 -28.48 12.51 -27.83
C TYR A 242 -27.15 11.79 -27.96
N ASN A 243 -26.07 12.57 -28.09
CA ASN A 243 -24.72 12.05 -27.99
C ASN A 243 -24.25 12.05 -26.53
N TYR A 244 -23.50 11.03 -26.15
CA TYR A 244 -22.98 10.87 -24.79
C TYR A 244 -21.47 10.65 -24.79
N TYR A 245 -20.78 11.29 -23.86
CA TYR A 245 -19.48 10.84 -23.40
C TYR A 245 -19.69 9.64 -22.48
N VAL A 246 -18.92 8.57 -22.70
CA VAL A 246 -18.89 7.41 -21.81
C VAL A 246 -17.60 7.50 -21.02
N ASP A 247 -17.68 8.14 -19.86
CA ASP A 247 -16.56 8.33 -18.94
C ASP A 247 -16.43 7.04 -18.11
N ALA A 248 -15.29 6.36 -18.20
CA ALA A 248 -15.01 5.10 -17.52
C ALA A 248 -13.85 5.27 -16.54
N ALA A 249 -13.98 4.74 -15.34
CA ALA A 249 -12.97 4.83 -14.29
C ALA A 249 -12.81 3.48 -13.58
N LEU A 250 -11.56 3.10 -13.32
CA LEU A 250 -11.21 1.93 -12.52
C LEU A 250 -10.87 2.37 -11.10
N PHE A 251 -11.38 1.62 -10.13
CA PHE A 251 -11.12 1.84 -8.72
C PHE A 251 -10.60 0.57 -8.07
N ASP A 252 -9.59 0.74 -7.21
CA ASP A 252 -9.12 -0.30 -6.30
C ASP A 252 -9.26 0.22 -4.88
N ASP A 253 -10.07 -0.46 -4.06
CA ASP A 253 -10.47 0.00 -2.71
C ASP A 253 -10.89 1.49 -2.66
N ASP A 254 -11.79 1.90 -3.57
CA ASP A 254 -12.27 3.28 -3.75
C ASP A 254 -11.20 4.32 -4.19
N VAL A 255 -9.98 3.90 -4.49
CA VAL A 255 -8.94 4.77 -5.04
C VAL A 255 -9.00 4.73 -6.57
N LEU A 256 -9.07 5.91 -7.21
CA LEU A 256 -9.04 6.02 -8.67
C LEU A 256 -7.67 5.55 -9.20
N VAL A 257 -7.70 4.51 -10.02
CA VAL A 257 -6.52 3.87 -10.61
C VAL A 257 -6.23 4.42 -12.01
N ASP A 258 -7.26 4.44 -12.85
CA ASP A 258 -7.16 4.84 -14.25
C ASP A 258 -8.51 5.37 -14.75
N GLU A 259 -8.49 6.22 -15.77
CA GLU A 259 -9.68 6.81 -16.38
C GLU A 259 -9.55 6.85 -17.91
N THR A 260 -10.67 6.66 -18.60
CA THR A 260 -10.74 6.78 -20.05
C THR A 260 -12.09 7.29 -20.50
N GLN A 261 -12.17 7.76 -21.74
CA GLN A 261 -13.39 8.32 -22.32
C GLN A 261 -13.68 7.69 -23.67
N GLY A 262 -14.89 7.12 -23.79
CA GLY A 262 -15.51 6.74 -25.05
C GLY A 262 -16.62 7.71 -25.48
N VAL A 263 -17.27 7.42 -26.61
CA VAL A 263 -18.42 8.18 -27.09
C VAL A 263 -19.52 7.27 -27.59
N ALA A 264 -20.77 7.68 -27.38
CA ALA A 264 -21.96 7.08 -27.97
C ALA A 264 -22.66 8.13 -28.85
N ASN A 265 -22.59 7.96 -30.17
CA ASN A 265 -23.17 8.88 -31.14
C ASN A 265 -24.58 8.41 -31.55
N LEU A 266 -25.61 8.80 -30.79
CA LEU A 266 -27.01 8.45 -31.12
C LEU A 266 -27.74 9.55 -31.89
N ASN A 267 -27.22 10.79 -31.89
CA ASN A 267 -27.79 11.87 -32.68
C ASN A 267 -27.38 11.69 -34.15
N PRO A 268 -28.33 11.50 -35.09
CA PRO A 268 -27.99 11.28 -36.49
C PRO A 268 -27.49 12.54 -37.22
N ARG A 269 -27.62 13.72 -36.60
CA ARG A 269 -27.25 15.01 -37.21
C ARG A 269 -25.88 15.52 -36.79
N GLU A 270 -25.34 15.02 -35.70
CA GLU A 270 -24.09 15.51 -35.11
C GLU A 270 -23.32 14.33 -34.51
N THR A 271 -22.00 14.34 -34.65
CA THR A 271 -21.14 13.33 -34.03
C THR A 271 -20.04 14.00 -33.23
N ILE A 272 -19.78 13.47 -32.04
CA ILE A 272 -18.68 13.88 -31.17
C ILE A 272 -17.53 12.87 -31.23
N THR A 273 -16.34 13.32 -30.86
CA THR A 273 -15.15 12.48 -30.68
C THR A 273 -14.72 12.51 -29.22
N ALA A 274 -14.15 11.41 -28.72
CA ALA A 274 -13.55 11.36 -27.40
C ALA A 274 -12.39 12.37 -27.29
N ASN A 275 -12.19 12.96 -26.11
CA ASN A 275 -11.09 13.88 -25.81
C ASN A 275 -11.05 15.16 -26.68
N GLU A 276 -12.20 15.64 -27.17
CA GLU A 276 -12.24 16.97 -27.82
C GLU A 276 -12.17 18.08 -26.77
N THR A 277 -11.10 18.87 -26.80
CA THR A 277 -10.97 20.06 -25.96
C THR A 277 -11.88 21.15 -26.51
N VAL A 278 -12.81 21.65 -25.70
CA VAL A 278 -13.72 22.75 -26.08
C VAL A 278 -12.87 23.94 -26.52
N ARG A 279 -13.03 24.38 -27.77
CA ARG A 279 -12.37 25.60 -28.28
C ARG A 279 -13.04 26.80 -27.63
N ASP A 280 -12.25 27.68 -27.01
CA ASP A 280 -12.72 29.01 -26.56
C ASP A 280 -13.41 29.72 -27.73
N VAL A 281 -14.73 29.81 -27.67
CA VAL A 281 -15.48 30.64 -28.60
C VAL A 281 -15.27 32.07 -28.10
N ALA A 282 -14.45 32.84 -28.81
CA ALA A 282 -14.29 34.25 -28.53
C ALA A 282 -15.65 34.92 -28.74
N PHE A 283 -16.34 35.19 -27.64
CA PHE A 283 -17.54 36.01 -27.62
C PHE A 283 -17.13 37.44 -27.97
N SER A 284 -17.23 37.81 -29.24
CA SER A 284 -17.06 39.19 -29.70
C SER A 284 -18.39 39.91 -29.60
N VAL A 285 -18.42 40.99 -28.81
CA VAL A 285 -19.62 41.82 -28.57
C VAL A 285 -20.12 42.51 -29.86
N GLU A 286 -19.29 42.50 -30.90
CA GLU A 286 -19.55 43.05 -32.23
C GLU A 286 -20.71 42.33 -32.96
N ASP A 287 -21.01 41.07 -32.62
CA ASP A 287 -22.11 40.29 -33.24
C ASP A 287 -23.51 40.70 -32.75
N PHE A 288 -23.59 41.57 -31.73
CA PHE A 288 -24.85 42.04 -31.13
C PHE A 288 -25.14 43.52 -31.40
N GLU A 289 -24.27 44.23 -32.11
CA GLU A 289 -24.57 45.58 -32.56
C GLU A 289 -25.58 45.51 -33.71
N ARG A 290 -26.85 45.79 -33.38
CA ARG A 290 -27.85 46.09 -34.38
C ARG A 290 -27.36 47.32 -35.15
N ASP A 291 -27.25 47.19 -36.46
CA ASP A 291 -27.24 48.31 -37.38
C ASP A 291 -28.55 49.10 -37.21
N ASP A 292 -28.60 50.01 -36.24
CA ASP A 292 -29.65 51.01 -36.11
C ASP A 292 -29.48 52.03 -37.25
N ALA A 293 -30.01 51.64 -38.41
CA ALA A 293 -30.30 52.54 -39.49
C ALA A 293 -31.46 53.48 -39.07
N GLY A 294 -31.11 54.73 -38.77
CA GLY A 294 -31.94 55.90 -39.09
C GLY A 294 -32.29 56.85 -37.95
N GLY A 295 -32.04 58.15 -38.18
CA GLY A 295 -32.88 59.22 -37.64
C GLY A 295 -32.16 60.37 -36.95
N GLU A 296 -32.14 61.52 -37.62
CA GLU A 296 -31.61 62.82 -37.21
C GLU A 296 -32.08 63.38 -35.84
N GLY A 297 -31.19 64.13 -35.18
CA GLY A 297 -31.53 65.45 -34.62
C GLY A 297 -31.18 65.74 -33.15
N GLY A 298 -30.33 66.74 -32.92
CA GLY A 298 -30.48 67.64 -31.75
C GLY A 298 -29.26 67.90 -30.85
N ASP A 299 -28.43 68.85 -31.28
CA ASP A 299 -27.71 69.93 -30.55
C ASP A 299 -27.32 69.82 -29.04
N GLY A 300 -26.09 70.23 -28.72
CA GLY A 300 -25.62 70.42 -27.34
C GLY A 300 -24.10 70.58 -27.19
N SER A 301 -23.64 71.82 -27.21
CA SER A 301 -22.26 72.33 -27.23
C SER A 301 -21.37 72.11 -25.98
N ASP A 302 -20.05 72.20 -26.23
CA ASP A 302 -18.95 72.77 -25.41
C ASP A 302 -17.94 71.87 -24.63
N ARG A 303 -16.74 71.78 -25.25
CA ARG A 303 -15.37 72.06 -24.75
C ARG A 303 -14.81 71.45 -23.45
N ALA A 304 -13.76 70.65 -23.69
CA ALA A 304 -12.42 70.61 -23.06
C ALA A 304 -12.15 69.67 -21.86
N PRO A 305 -10.91 69.13 -21.76
CA PRO A 305 -10.65 67.77 -21.27
C PRO A 305 -9.98 67.73 -19.89
N THR A 306 -10.15 66.62 -19.18
CA THR A 306 -9.29 66.28 -18.04
C THR A 306 -8.54 65.00 -18.32
N ASP A 307 -7.25 65.17 -18.57
CA ASP A 307 -6.22 64.13 -18.56
C ASP A 307 -6.22 63.37 -17.23
N GLY A 308 -6.15 62.04 -17.35
CA GLY A 308 -6.00 61.11 -16.23
C GLY A 308 -5.21 59.89 -16.66
N ALA A 309 -4.03 60.11 -17.27
CA ALA A 309 -3.06 59.08 -17.56
C ALA A 309 -2.23 58.75 -16.30
N THR A 310 -2.47 57.59 -15.70
CA THR A 310 -1.54 56.85 -14.83
C THR A 310 -2.02 55.40 -14.80
N GLY A 311 -1.26 54.35 -15.09
CA GLY A 311 0.15 54.19 -15.38
C GLY A 311 0.35 52.68 -15.33
N GLY A 312 0.79 52.07 -16.43
CA GLY A 312 1.07 50.64 -16.49
C GLY A 312 2.24 50.29 -15.58
N SER A 313 1.97 49.50 -14.54
CA SER A 313 3.01 48.91 -13.69
C SER A 313 3.21 47.44 -14.04
N THR A 314 4.08 47.19 -15.02
CA THR A 314 4.78 45.91 -15.18
C THR A 314 5.74 45.73 -14.01
N PRO A 315 5.65 44.65 -13.20
CA PRO A 315 6.58 44.43 -12.09
C PRO A 315 7.96 44.01 -12.61
N GLY A 316 8.86 44.98 -12.77
CA GLY A 316 10.27 44.76 -13.06
C GLY A 316 11.09 44.64 -11.77
N PHE A 317 11.77 43.50 -11.59
CA PHE A 317 12.75 43.30 -10.53
C PHE A 317 13.90 44.30 -10.69
N GLY A 318 13.94 45.29 -9.79
CA GLY A 318 14.90 46.38 -9.83
C GLY A 318 16.35 45.96 -9.51
N PRO A 319 17.34 46.82 -9.81
CA PRO A 319 18.78 46.55 -9.75
C PRO A 319 19.34 46.19 -8.37
N LEU A 320 18.53 46.27 -7.31
CA LEU A 320 18.91 45.87 -5.95
C LEU A 320 19.03 44.35 -5.78
N VAL A 321 18.29 43.54 -6.55
CA VAL A 321 18.39 42.06 -6.48
C VAL A 321 19.73 41.57 -7.04
N ALA A 322 20.26 42.24 -8.06
CA ALA A 322 21.54 41.90 -8.67
C ALA A 322 22.73 42.10 -7.69
N LEU A 323 22.66 43.10 -6.81
CA LEU A 323 23.70 43.34 -5.80
C LEU A 323 23.71 42.28 -4.69
N VAL A 324 22.54 41.76 -4.29
CA VAL A 324 22.44 40.69 -3.29
C VAL A 324 23.01 39.37 -3.83
N ALA A 325 22.71 39.03 -5.09
CA ALA A 325 23.26 37.83 -5.72
C ALA A 325 24.80 37.84 -5.78
N LEU A 326 25.41 39.01 -6.02
CA LEU A 326 26.87 39.16 -6.11
C LEU A 326 27.57 39.01 -4.76
N VAL A 327 26.95 39.48 -3.67
CA VAL A 327 27.46 39.29 -2.30
C VAL A 327 27.36 37.83 -1.86
N VAL A 328 26.25 37.15 -2.19
CA VAL A 328 26.07 35.72 -1.87
C VAL A 328 27.12 34.87 -2.60
N ALA A 329 27.37 35.11 -3.89
CA ALA A 329 28.37 34.39 -4.67
C ALA A 329 29.80 34.58 -4.14
N ALA A 330 30.14 35.80 -3.67
CA ALA A 330 31.44 36.08 -3.09
C ALA A 330 31.66 35.36 -1.74
N LEU A 331 30.61 35.20 -0.94
CA LEU A 331 30.66 34.49 0.35
C LEU A 331 30.77 32.97 0.19
N THR A 332 30.09 32.37 -0.80
CA THR A 332 30.23 30.93 -1.09
C THR A 332 31.59 30.58 -1.69
N ALA A 333 32.18 31.45 -2.52
CA ALA A 333 33.52 31.23 -3.06
C ALA A 333 34.62 31.25 -1.96
N ARG A 334 34.42 32.03 -0.89
CA ARG A 334 35.36 32.12 0.24
C ARG A 334 35.28 30.95 1.22
N ARG A 335 34.19 30.17 1.20
CA ARG A 335 34.03 28.95 2.02
C ARG A 335 34.55 27.67 1.36
N ARG A 336 34.93 27.73 0.08
CA ARG A 336 35.51 26.59 -0.68
C ARG A 336 36.99 26.75 -1.02
N ARG A 337 37.69 27.69 -0.36
CA ARG A 337 39.16 27.82 -0.38
C ARG A 337 39.70 27.58 1.02
#